data_AF-A0A5P0ZN31-F1
#
_entry.id   AF-A0A5P0ZN31-F1
#
_cell.length_a   1.000
_cell.length_b   1.000
_cell.length_c   1.000
_cell.angle_alpha   90.00
_cell.angle_beta   90.00
_cell.angle_gamma   90.00
#
_symmetry.space_group_name_H-M   'P 1'
#
loop_
_entity.id
_entity.type
_entity.pdbx_description
1 polymer ?
#
loop_
_entity_poly.entity_id
_entity_poly.type
_entity_poly.pdbx_seq_one_letter_code
_entity_poly.pdbx_strand_id
1 'polypeptide(L)'
;MAFNGHKIYIQSFDGQKEEWLTCLNEDSFQVDWQVSSSFQVSFTAYLNDHDGVSFDMLENDTYIVFDGQRYQIKQSVPKYIDDLVTKDVTATHEIFNIQNFRQFKVNKGSQSYSIDSMLSFIFGSQYNTNGFTYQINGNFNNVDITDWGNCSGLDAVQKAVDSYGAKWYPDGKTVMIFDSNSYKNINNKQYIWSHNTNDIELSVDSTSIVNGAMLYGATVDDEHNTTADGGASSDSTGTTSGGGGTSAATSTGNTRGTISTMEDGGAPVYSSPVGNSSLTGQKLPNGSKWAVDEQVSIDGVIWYRVGINAWINSKYMPFNKSDDIKPESHVVEQTWGQGTIKAADITTGSGDDETTTAPTSAKIYDSPYSGQHEITGRVLDNGTQWKINGTVSDGYGGKTWYQVATNEWVCADDINFDGDTDVEPTAVETATDDTAKTETDEVKYYFEPFFYYNAKSSAKHGLIIGEDITNDQIKDAAAMKKYADSVMQTEPIVELTINVSFQDDTLKLGDTSYLNAEPLGIQTMITLNGVSGNPLTNDSPMTLTLDNSTVSRTNINYDMSDKIRLSNRNNKLLTKEVQKLSAKIRKLESQEGS
;
A
#
# COMPACT_ATOMS: atom_id res chain seq x y z
N MET A 1 5.38 40.63 -12.91
CA MET A 1 4.64 40.50 -14.17
C MET A 1 3.33 39.79 -13.86
N ALA A 2 2.24 40.10 -14.56
CA ALA A 2 0.97 39.39 -14.37
C ALA A 2 0.57 38.77 -15.71
N PHE A 3 0.39 37.45 -15.74
CA PHE A 3 -0.06 36.69 -16.91
C PHE A 3 -1.57 36.54 -16.79
N ASN A 4 -2.32 37.29 -17.61
CA ASN A 4 -3.78 37.39 -17.50
C ASN A 4 -4.30 37.72 -16.08
N GLY A 5 -3.52 38.47 -15.28
CA GLY A 5 -3.87 38.80 -13.89
C GLY A 5 -3.26 37.86 -12.83
N HIS A 6 -2.76 36.69 -13.24
CA HIS A 6 -2.08 35.72 -12.36
C HIS A 6 -0.61 36.09 -12.13
N LYS A 7 -0.12 35.87 -10.92
CA LYS A 7 1.29 36.13 -10.56
C LYS A 7 2.06 34.82 -10.57
N ILE A 8 3.08 34.75 -11.44
CA ILE A 8 3.91 33.55 -11.60
C ILE A 8 5.38 33.92 -11.54
N TYR A 9 6.10 33.32 -10.60
CA TYR A 9 7.53 33.50 -10.44
C TYR A 9 8.19 32.21 -9.95
N ILE A 10 9.47 32.07 -10.21
CA ILE A 10 10.29 30.98 -9.72
C ILE A 10 11.08 31.43 -8.50
N GLN A 11 11.24 30.53 -7.54
CA GLN A 11 11.96 30.74 -6.31
C GLN A 11 12.93 29.57 -6.08
N SER A 12 14.15 29.88 -5.68
CA SER A 12 15.14 28.86 -5.33
C SER A 12 14.68 28.03 -4.12
N PHE A 13 15.24 26.83 -3.97
CA PHE A 13 14.89 25.92 -2.87
C PHE A 13 15.04 26.56 -1.48
N ASP A 14 16.08 27.37 -1.28
CA ASP A 14 16.36 28.12 -0.04
C ASP A 14 15.53 29.40 0.14
N GLY A 15 14.70 29.75 -0.84
CA GLY A 15 13.88 30.97 -0.85
C GLY A 15 14.65 32.28 -1.02
N GLN A 16 15.96 32.24 -1.28
CA GLN A 16 16.81 33.45 -1.31
C GLN A 16 16.82 34.15 -2.67
N LYS A 17 16.50 33.43 -3.74
CA LYS A 17 16.45 33.97 -5.11
C LYS A 17 15.04 33.82 -5.64
N GLU A 18 14.55 34.89 -6.26
CA GLU A 18 13.26 34.93 -6.93
C GLU A 18 13.43 35.60 -8.28
N GLU A 19 12.76 35.08 -9.31
CA GLU A 19 12.75 35.65 -10.64
C GLU A 19 11.36 35.48 -11.26
N TRP A 20 10.90 36.47 -12.02
CA TRP A 20 9.63 36.31 -12.75
C TRP A 20 9.77 35.20 -13.77
N LEU A 21 8.73 34.39 -13.95
CA LEU A 21 8.78 33.27 -14.88
C LEU A 21 8.55 33.77 -16.33
N THR A 22 9.51 34.48 -16.89
CA THR A 22 9.38 35.12 -18.21
C THR A 22 9.56 34.16 -19.38
N CYS A 23 10.30 33.06 -19.19
CA CYS A 23 10.48 32.00 -20.20
C CYS A 23 9.25 31.09 -20.41
N LEU A 24 8.13 31.33 -19.74
CA LEU A 24 6.92 30.52 -19.83
C LEU A 24 6.25 30.66 -21.21
N ASN A 25 5.89 29.54 -21.84
CA ASN A 25 4.86 29.55 -22.88
C ASN A 25 3.48 29.46 -22.24
N GLU A 26 2.77 30.58 -22.21
CA GLU A 26 1.46 30.74 -21.56
C GLU A 26 0.43 29.74 -22.08
N ASP A 27 0.44 29.40 -23.37
CA ASP A 27 -0.52 28.47 -23.98
C ASP A 27 -0.34 27.02 -23.48
N SER A 28 0.85 26.69 -22.99
CA SER A 28 1.19 25.35 -22.48
C SER A 28 0.92 25.17 -20.99
N PHE A 29 0.60 26.25 -20.26
CA PHE A 29 0.39 26.17 -18.82
C PHE A 29 -0.88 25.39 -18.50
N GLN A 30 -0.79 24.48 -17.54
CA GLN A 30 -1.89 23.64 -17.11
C GLN A 30 -1.88 23.56 -15.59
N VAL A 31 -3.07 23.64 -15.00
CA VAL A 31 -3.31 23.25 -13.62
C VAL A 31 -4.05 21.92 -13.62
N ASP A 32 -3.76 21.08 -12.63
CA ASP A 32 -4.54 19.89 -12.32
C ASP A 32 -4.75 19.85 -10.82
N TRP A 33 -5.95 20.23 -10.39
CA TRP A 33 -6.34 20.26 -8.99
C TRP A 33 -7.50 19.31 -8.78
N GLN A 34 -7.36 18.40 -7.83
CA GLN A 34 -8.36 17.44 -7.44
C GLN A 34 -8.35 17.30 -5.93
N VAL A 35 -9.48 17.60 -5.30
CA VAL A 35 -9.67 17.50 -3.85
C VAL A 35 -9.26 16.13 -3.35
N SER A 36 -8.51 16.11 -2.26
CA SER A 36 -7.96 14.90 -1.64
C SER A 36 -7.08 14.02 -2.55
N SER A 37 -6.59 14.51 -3.69
CA SER A 37 -5.84 13.72 -4.66
C SER A 37 -4.61 14.46 -5.21
N SER A 38 -4.79 15.33 -6.20
CA SER A 38 -3.71 15.98 -6.96
C SER A 38 -3.76 17.50 -6.84
N PHE A 39 -2.60 18.16 -6.75
CA PHE A 39 -2.46 19.61 -6.90
C PHE A 39 -1.16 19.89 -7.64
N GLN A 40 -1.25 20.07 -8.95
CA GLN A 40 -0.11 20.15 -9.86
C GLN A 40 -0.23 21.36 -10.79
N VAL A 41 0.92 21.89 -11.19
CA VAL A 41 1.06 22.79 -12.34
C VAL A 41 2.09 22.19 -13.31
N SER A 42 1.84 22.35 -14.60
CA SER A 42 2.78 21.94 -15.65
C SER A 42 2.79 22.91 -16.81
N PHE A 43 3.94 23.06 -17.46
CA PHE A 43 4.10 23.95 -18.61
C PHE A 43 5.38 23.61 -19.39
N THR A 44 5.48 24.19 -20.59
CA THR A 44 6.72 24.24 -21.37
C THR A 44 7.31 25.64 -21.29
N ALA A 45 8.61 25.72 -21.03
CA ALA A 45 9.40 26.95 -21.07
C ALA A 45 10.33 26.97 -22.29
N TYR A 46 10.58 28.15 -22.83
CA TYR A 46 11.45 28.37 -24.00
C TYR A 46 12.64 29.24 -23.59
N LEU A 47 13.84 28.85 -24.00
CA LEU A 47 15.01 29.68 -23.85
C LEU A 47 15.03 30.76 -24.94
N ASN A 48 14.89 32.02 -24.51
CA ASN A 48 15.05 33.20 -25.37
C ASN A 48 16.28 34.02 -24.93
N ASP A 49 16.76 34.90 -25.81
CA ASP A 49 17.94 35.77 -25.56
C ASP A 49 17.85 36.64 -24.29
N HIS A 50 16.64 36.87 -23.76
CA HIS A 50 16.39 37.76 -22.62
C HIS A 50 15.92 37.03 -21.34
N ASP A 51 15.62 35.72 -21.43
CA ASP A 51 14.95 34.94 -20.37
C ASP A 51 15.86 33.86 -19.74
N GLY A 52 17.17 33.96 -19.98
CA GLY A 52 18.13 32.95 -19.53
C GLY A 52 18.10 32.70 -18.02
N VAL A 53 17.90 33.75 -17.20
CA VAL A 53 17.89 33.61 -15.73
C VAL A 53 16.68 32.80 -15.25
N SER A 54 15.47 33.12 -15.73
CA SER A 54 14.27 32.36 -15.34
C SER A 54 14.34 30.92 -15.87
N PHE A 55 14.88 30.73 -17.07
CA PHE A 55 15.03 29.42 -17.69
C PHE A 55 16.04 28.54 -16.94
N ASP A 56 17.18 29.10 -16.53
CA ASP A 56 18.22 28.38 -15.79
C ASP A 56 17.73 27.98 -14.40
N MET A 57 16.90 28.81 -13.75
CA MET A 57 16.32 28.49 -12.44
C MET A 57 15.33 27.33 -12.46
N LEU A 58 14.81 26.91 -13.64
CA LEU A 58 13.91 25.76 -13.77
C LEU A 58 14.67 24.45 -13.58
N GLU A 59 14.99 24.14 -12.33
CA GLU A 59 15.65 22.91 -11.88
C GLU A 59 14.75 22.14 -10.92
N ASN A 60 15.00 20.84 -10.77
CA ASN A 60 14.29 20.04 -9.78
C ASN A 60 14.45 20.63 -8.37
N ASP A 61 13.42 20.45 -7.55
CA ASP A 61 13.28 20.95 -6.18
C ASP A 61 13.12 22.46 -6.00
N THR A 62 13.32 23.29 -7.04
CA THR A 62 12.94 24.71 -7.00
C THR A 62 11.41 24.88 -6.96
N TYR A 63 10.94 26.09 -6.64
CA TYR A 63 9.53 26.37 -6.45
C TYR A 63 8.97 27.27 -7.54
N ILE A 64 7.87 26.87 -8.15
CA ILE A 64 6.98 27.76 -8.90
C ILE A 64 5.95 28.31 -7.93
N VAL A 65 5.87 29.64 -7.83
CA VAL A 65 4.83 30.31 -7.06
C VAL A 65 3.74 30.78 -8.02
N PHE A 66 2.54 30.23 -7.87
CA PHE A 66 1.36 30.54 -8.66
C PHE A 66 0.28 31.08 -7.72
N ASP A 67 -0.08 32.36 -7.88
CA ASP A 67 -1.07 33.07 -7.06
C ASP A 67 -0.88 32.93 -5.53
N GLY A 68 0.39 32.89 -5.11
CA GLY A 68 0.78 32.80 -3.70
C GLY A 68 0.91 31.37 -3.17
N GLN A 69 0.52 30.35 -3.93
CA GLN A 69 0.73 28.95 -3.59
C GLN A 69 2.06 28.44 -4.19
N ARG A 70 2.80 27.62 -3.44
CA ARG A 70 4.12 27.11 -3.86
C ARG A 70 3.99 25.68 -4.39
N TYR A 71 4.52 25.46 -5.58
CA TYR A 71 4.60 24.17 -6.24
C TYR A 71 6.07 23.81 -6.45
N GLN A 72 6.51 22.69 -5.87
CA GLN A 72 7.88 22.22 -6.00
C GLN A 72 8.06 21.46 -7.32
N ILE A 73 9.04 21.85 -8.13
CA ILE A 73 9.38 21.17 -9.38
C ILE A 73 9.87 19.75 -9.06
N LYS A 74 9.16 18.74 -9.57
CA LYS A 74 9.56 17.33 -9.46
C LYS A 74 10.20 16.83 -10.74
N GLN A 75 9.88 17.45 -11.88
CA GLN A 75 10.48 17.14 -13.16
C GLN A 75 10.74 18.43 -13.93
N SER A 76 11.98 18.60 -14.39
CA SER A 76 12.38 19.62 -15.37
C SER A 76 13.16 18.91 -16.47
N VAL A 77 12.52 18.73 -17.63
CA VAL A 77 13.03 17.92 -18.73
C VAL A 77 13.48 18.83 -19.87
N PRO A 78 14.80 19.07 -20.05
CA PRO A 78 15.29 19.87 -21.16
C PRO A 78 15.14 19.12 -22.48
N LYS A 79 14.76 19.85 -23.53
CA LYS A 79 14.55 19.36 -24.88
C LYS A 79 15.18 20.32 -25.89
N TYR A 80 15.48 19.79 -27.08
CA TYR A 80 15.88 20.57 -28.25
C TYR A 80 14.95 20.20 -29.39
N ILE A 81 14.05 21.11 -29.76
CA ILE A 81 13.00 20.89 -30.77
C ILE A 81 12.95 22.13 -31.66
N ASP A 82 12.95 21.94 -32.98
CA ASP A 82 12.82 23.01 -33.98
C ASP A 82 13.81 24.18 -33.75
N ASP A 83 15.07 23.84 -33.46
CA ASP A 83 16.16 24.79 -33.14
C ASP A 83 15.96 25.65 -31.88
N LEU A 84 15.00 25.29 -31.03
CA LEU A 84 14.74 25.91 -29.74
C LEU A 84 15.11 24.96 -28.60
N VAL A 85 15.72 25.51 -27.55
CA VAL A 85 15.90 24.80 -26.27
C VAL A 85 14.66 25.04 -25.43
N THR A 86 13.98 23.96 -25.03
CA THR A 86 12.78 24.03 -24.19
C THR A 86 12.95 23.19 -22.93
N LYS A 87 12.11 23.45 -21.91
CA LYS A 87 11.99 22.61 -20.72
C LYS A 87 10.52 22.29 -20.48
N ASP A 88 10.20 21.00 -20.39
CA ASP A 88 8.90 20.58 -19.87
C ASP A 88 9.01 20.43 -18.36
N VAL A 89 8.15 21.17 -17.65
CA VAL A 89 8.21 21.32 -16.20
C VAL A 89 6.93 20.78 -15.60
N THR A 90 7.08 19.93 -14.59
CA THR A 90 6.00 19.42 -13.75
C THR A 90 6.31 19.70 -12.29
N ALA A 91 5.42 20.41 -11.61
CA ALA A 91 5.57 20.81 -10.22
C ALA A 91 4.33 20.44 -9.40
N THR A 92 4.55 19.82 -8.23
CA THR A 92 3.47 19.43 -7.31
C THR A 92 3.43 20.37 -6.11
N HIS A 93 2.23 20.59 -5.56
CA HIS A 93 2.05 21.52 -4.45
C HIS A 93 2.95 21.17 -3.26
N GLU A 94 3.53 22.16 -2.58
CA GLU A 94 4.50 21.94 -1.50
C GLU A 94 3.93 21.13 -0.33
N ILE A 95 2.61 21.11 -0.19
CA ILE A 95 1.90 20.30 0.80
C ILE A 95 2.27 18.82 0.71
N PHE A 96 2.56 18.26 -0.46
CA PHE A 96 2.85 16.82 -0.59
C PHE A 96 4.16 16.43 0.10
N ASN A 97 5.02 17.39 0.43
CA ASN A 97 6.19 17.16 1.28
C ASN A 97 5.81 16.83 2.75
N ILE A 98 4.53 16.89 3.14
CA ILE A 98 4.04 16.31 4.42
C ILE A 98 4.37 14.81 4.56
N GLN A 99 4.58 14.11 3.44
CA GLN A 99 5.00 12.71 3.46
C GLN A 99 6.42 12.52 4.06
N ASN A 100 7.24 13.57 4.05
CA ASN A 100 8.66 13.47 4.42
C ASN A 100 8.90 13.48 5.94
N PHE A 101 7.91 13.86 6.75
CA PHE A 101 7.99 13.72 8.20
C PHE A 101 7.11 12.57 8.69
N ARG A 102 7.52 11.98 9.82
CA ARG A 102 6.87 10.78 10.36
C ARG A 102 6.64 10.89 11.86
N GLN A 103 5.57 10.28 12.32
CA GLN A 103 5.36 9.94 13.72
C GLN A 103 5.75 8.48 13.92
N PHE A 104 6.76 8.21 14.75
CA PHE A 104 7.22 6.84 15.01
C PHE A 104 6.53 6.20 16.22
N LYS A 105 5.94 7.01 17.10
CA LYS A 105 5.18 6.50 18.24
C LYS A 105 3.87 5.87 17.75
N VAL A 106 3.41 4.88 18.50
CA VAL A 106 2.14 4.19 18.30
C VAL A 106 1.35 4.22 19.59
N ASN A 107 0.10 4.63 19.49
CA ASN A 107 -0.88 4.45 20.55
C ASN A 107 -1.47 3.05 20.42
N LYS A 108 -0.96 2.13 21.23
CA LYS A 108 -1.36 0.71 21.17
C LYS A 108 -2.80 0.49 21.63
N GLY A 109 -3.47 -0.47 20.99
CA GLY A 109 -4.83 -0.87 21.28
C GLY A 109 -5.90 -0.02 20.59
N SER A 110 -7.14 -0.51 20.63
CA SER A 110 -8.30 0.20 20.05
C SER A 110 -8.71 1.37 20.93
N GLN A 111 -8.74 2.58 20.36
CA GLN A 111 -9.19 3.79 21.03
C GLN A 111 -10.12 4.59 20.12
N SER A 112 -11.04 5.34 20.72
CA SER A 112 -11.95 6.22 19.99
C SER A 112 -11.30 7.59 19.76
N TYR A 113 -11.04 7.94 18.50
CA TYR A 113 -10.38 9.18 18.12
C TYR A 113 -11.36 10.17 17.51
N SER A 114 -11.28 11.44 17.93
CA SER A 114 -11.75 12.53 17.08
C SER A 114 -10.73 12.74 15.96
N ILE A 115 -11.17 13.31 14.83
CA ILE A 115 -10.26 13.63 13.73
C ILE A 115 -9.11 14.55 14.19
N ASP A 116 -9.39 15.47 15.12
CA ASP A 116 -8.38 16.36 15.70
C ASP A 116 -7.36 15.62 16.58
N SER A 117 -7.80 14.72 17.47
CA SER A 117 -6.84 13.98 18.31
C SER A 117 -6.00 13.01 17.47
N MET A 118 -6.58 12.45 16.41
CA MET A 118 -5.88 11.61 15.44
C MET A 118 -4.78 12.41 14.71
N LEU A 119 -5.11 13.57 14.15
CA LEU A 119 -4.17 14.40 13.37
C LEU A 119 -3.12 15.06 14.27
N SER A 120 -3.52 15.63 15.41
CA SER A 120 -2.59 16.27 16.35
C SER A 120 -1.50 15.31 16.84
N PHE A 121 -1.81 14.02 17.00
CA PHE A 121 -0.81 13.01 17.36
C PHE A 121 0.32 12.89 16.31
N ILE A 122 -0.01 13.00 15.03
CA ILE A 122 0.95 12.89 13.93
C ILE A 122 1.66 14.23 13.68
N PHE A 123 0.87 15.31 13.54
CA PHE A 123 1.39 16.66 13.25
C PHE A 123 2.16 17.26 14.43
N GLY A 124 1.91 16.82 15.67
CA GLY A 124 2.68 17.14 16.86
C GLY A 124 4.01 16.40 16.99
N SER A 125 4.39 15.60 15.99
CA SER A 125 5.69 14.92 15.96
C SER A 125 6.84 15.92 15.97
N GLN A 126 7.89 15.63 16.76
CA GLN A 126 9.13 16.41 16.75
C GLN A 126 9.84 16.43 15.39
N TYR A 127 9.51 15.48 14.50
CA TYR A 127 10.08 15.38 13.17
C TYR A 127 9.37 16.30 12.15
N ASN A 128 8.24 16.91 12.50
CA ASN A 128 7.57 17.94 11.69
C ASN A 128 8.33 19.29 11.76
N THR A 129 9.57 19.29 11.28
CA THR A 129 10.47 20.45 11.35
C THR A 129 10.15 21.52 10.30
N ASN A 130 9.45 21.13 9.22
CA ASN A 130 9.10 22.00 8.11
C ASN A 130 7.85 22.86 8.36
N GLY A 131 7.20 22.70 9.52
CA GLY A 131 6.10 23.55 9.97
C GLY A 131 4.77 23.26 9.28
N PHE A 132 4.50 22.01 8.91
CA PHE A 132 3.21 21.64 8.35
C PHE A 132 2.12 21.65 9.42
N THR A 133 0.93 22.13 9.07
CA THR A 133 -0.21 22.24 9.99
C THR A 133 -1.48 21.75 9.32
N TYR A 134 -2.56 21.72 10.08
CA TYR A 134 -3.89 21.39 9.57
C TYR A 134 -4.93 22.33 10.19
N GLN A 135 -6.04 22.50 9.49
CA GLN A 135 -7.21 23.22 9.99
C GLN A 135 -8.46 22.39 9.70
N ILE A 136 -9.29 22.19 10.74
CA ILE A 136 -10.54 21.44 10.63
C ILE A 136 -11.70 22.41 10.48
N ASN A 137 -12.46 22.24 9.40
CA ASN A 137 -13.62 23.02 9.02
C ASN A 137 -14.83 22.09 8.91
N GLY A 138 -15.48 21.83 10.04
CA GLY A 138 -16.67 20.99 10.09
C GLY A 138 -16.78 20.18 11.37
N ASN A 139 -17.75 19.27 11.39
CA ASN A 139 -17.99 18.38 12.50
C ASN A 139 -17.89 16.92 12.04
N PHE A 140 -17.09 16.15 12.77
CA PHE A 140 -16.80 14.75 12.48
C PHE A 140 -17.16 13.89 13.68
N ASN A 141 -17.73 12.71 13.41
CA ASN A 141 -17.94 11.71 14.45
C ASN A 141 -16.61 11.08 14.86
N ASN A 142 -16.52 10.58 16.09
CA ASN A 142 -15.37 9.79 16.50
C ASN A 142 -15.36 8.43 15.78
N VAL A 143 -14.15 7.92 15.54
CA VAL A 143 -13.91 6.63 14.92
C VAL A 143 -12.94 5.85 15.78
N ASP A 144 -13.21 4.56 15.96
CA ASP A 144 -12.32 3.67 16.69
C ASP A 144 -11.17 3.23 15.78
N ILE A 145 -9.94 3.47 16.23
CA ILE A 145 -8.70 3.14 15.50
C ILE A 145 -7.80 2.33 16.42
N THR A 146 -7.29 1.21 15.91
CA THR A 146 -6.33 0.35 16.60
C THR A 146 -4.91 0.71 16.18
N ASP A 147 -3.98 0.72 17.14
CA ASP A 147 -2.55 0.91 16.92
C ASP A 147 -2.22 2.16 16.09
N TRP A 148 -2.84 3.29 16.44
CA TRP A 148 -2.69 4.54 15.69
C TRP A 148 -1.28 5.13 15.84
N GLY A 149 -0.60 5.37 14.73
CA GLY A 149 0.74 5.96 14.69
C GLY A 149 1.64 5.32 13.65
N ASN A 150 2.96 5.43 13.84
CA ASN A 150 3.97 4.85 12.93
C ASN A 150 3.70 5.18 11.44
N CYS A 151 3.35 6.43 11.14
CA CYS A 151 2.93 6.86 9.81
C CYS A 151 3.37 8.28 9.49
N SER A 152 3.33 8.63 8.19
CA SER A 152 3.69 9.96 7.70
C SER A 152 2.54 10.96 7.88
N GLY A 153 2.83 12.25 7.71
CA GLY A 153 1.78 13.27 7.65
C GLY A 153 0.77 13.01 6.53
N LEU A 154 1.22 12.49 5.38
CA LEU A 154 0.34 12.16 4.26
C LEU A 154 -0.59 10.99 4.60
N ASP A 155 -0.08 9.93 5.23
CA ASP A 155 -0.89 8.79 5.68
C ASP A 155 -1.96 9.23 6.68
N ALA A 156 -1.64 10.19 7.55
CA ALA A 156 -2.60 10.73 8.51
C ALA A 156 -3.75 11.48 7.84
N VAL A 157 -3.44 12.25 6.80
CA VAL A 157 -4.45 12.96 6.00
C VAL A 157 -5.27 11.96 5.18
N GLN A 158 -4.66 10.93 4.60
CA GLN A 158 -5.40 9.86 3.90
C GLN A 158 -6.33 9.11 4.86
N LYS A 159 -5.87 8.80 6.08
CA LYS A 159 -6.70 8.18 7.10
C LYS A 159 -7.91 9.05 7.46
N ALA A 160 -7.75 10.37 7.47
CA ALA A 160 -8.84 11.31 7.68
C ALA A 160 -9.92 11.19 6.58
N VAL A 161 -9.51 11.05 5.32
CA VAL A 161 -10.41 10.80 4.19
C VAL A 161 -11.14 9.47 4.38
N ASP A 162 -10.39 8.39 4.58
CA ASP A 162 -10.94 7.02 4.58
C ASP A 162 -11.85 6.75 5.78
N SER A 163 -11.47 7.25 6.96
CA SER A 163 -12.15 6.91 8.22
C SER A 163 -13.26 7.90 8.58
N TYR A 164 -13.11 9.18 8.22
CA TYR A 164 -14.05 10.24 8.60
C TYR A 164 -14.83 10.80 7.40
N GLY A 165 -14.55 10.33 6.17
CA GLY A 165 -15.15 10.90 4.95
C GLY A 165 -14.72 12.35 4.71
N ALA A 166 -13.54 12.73 5.20
CA ALA A 166 -13.04 14.09 5.10
C ALA A 166 -12.63 14.44 3.66
N LYS A 167 -12.80 15.71 3.30
CA LYS A 167 -12.26 16.29 2.07
C LYS A 167 -11.16 17.25 2.41
N TRP A 168 -10.07 17.30 1.64
CA TRP A 168 -9.01 18.26 1.90
C TRP A 168 -8.42 18.90 0.65
N TYR A 169 -7.96 20.12 0.80
CA TYR A 169 -7.12 20.82 -0.19
C TYR A 169 -6.05 21.63 0.55
N PRO A 170 -4.95 22.01 -0.11
CA PRO A 170 -3.88 22.74 0.53
C PRO A 170 -4.08 24.27 0.54
N ASP A 171 -3.56 24.90 1.58
CA ASP A 171 -3.28 26.34 1.63
C ASP A 171 -1.87 26.53 2.23
N GLY A 172 -0.88 26.74 1.35
CA GLY A 172 0.53 26.69 1.70
C GLY A 172 0.91 25.37 2.38
N LYS A 173 1.40 25.44 3.62
CA LYS A 173 1.74 24.26 4.43
C LYS A 173 0.61 23.76 5.33
N THR A 174 -0.59 24.30 5.16
CA THR A 174 -1.76 23.94 5.94
C THR A 174 -2.68 23.02 5.14
N VAL A 175 -3.02 21.88 5.72
CA VAL A 175 -4.06 20.98 5.18
C VAL A 175 -5.42 21.51 5.64
N MET A 176 -6.22 22.01 4.71
CA MET A 176 -7.58 22.47 5.00
C MET A 176 -8.54 21.29 4.88
N ILE A 177 -9.14 20.86 5.99
CA ILE A 177 -9.92 19.63 6.10
C ILE A 177 -11.39 19.97 6.33
N PHE A 178 -12.29 19.41 5.53
CA PHE A 178 -13.71 19.73 5.53
C PHE A 178 -14.59 18.50 5.67
N ASP A 179 -15.69 18.65 6.40
CA ASP A 179 -16.81 17.71 6.29
C ASP A 179 -17.61 17.98 4.99
N SER A 180 -18.51 17.06 4.63
CA SER A 180 -19.33 17.17 3.42
C SER A 180 -20.22 18.41 3.31
N ASN A 181 -20.56 19.07 4.42
CA ASN A 181 -21.42 20.25 4.43
C ASN A 181 -20.62 21.54 4.38
N SER A 182 -19.58 21.62 5.20
CA SER A 182 -18.67 22.75 5.34
C SER A 182 -17.77 22.92 4.11
N TYR A 183 -17.56 21.86 3.33
CA TYR A 183 -16.91 21.92 2.02
C TYR A 183 -17.76 22.67 0.98
N LYS A 184 -19.10 22.73 1.14
CA LYS A 184 -20.02 23.26 0.14
C LYS A 184 -20.15 24.78 0.25
N ASN A 185 -19.67 25.47 -0.77
CA ASN A 185 -19.82 26.91 -0.95
C ASN A 185 -20.91 27.18 -1.98
N ILE A 186 -22.17 27.28 -1.54
CA ILE A 186 -23.30 27.55 -2.44
C ILE A 186 -23.12 28.91 -3.12
N ASN A 187 -23.15 28.90 -4.44
CA ASN A 187 -23.10 30.10 -5.27
C ASN A 187 -24.31 30.16 -6.23
N ASN A 188 -24.44 31.29 -6.92
CA ASN A 188 -25.53 31.50 -7.89
C ASN A 188 -25.17 31.07 -9.32
N LYS A 189 -24.01 30.42 -9.53
CA LYS A 189 -23.60 29.96 -10.85
C LYS A 189 -24.46 28.77 -11.26
N GLN A 190 -24.71 28.68 -12.56
CA GLN A 190 -25.49 27.60 -13.15
C GLN A 190 -24.74 27.05 -14.36
N TYR A 191 -24.73 25.74 -14.52
CA TYR A 191 -24.22 25.04 -15.68
C TYR A 191 -25.41 24.43 -16.41
N ILE A 192 -25.70 24.93 -17.60
CA ILE A 192 -26.86 24.53 -18.39
C ILE A 192 -26.34 23.95 -19.71
N TRP A 193 -26.75 22.71 -19.99
CA TRP A 193 -26.44 22.04 -21.23
C TRP A 193 -26.89 22.87 -22.44
N SER A 194 -26.05 22.95 -23.48
CA SER A 194 -26.26 23.73 -24.71
C SER A 194 -26.29 25.26 -24.53
N HIS A 195 -25.95 25.80 -23.35
CA HIS A 195 -25.87 27.24 -23.10
C HIS A 195 -24.46 27.71 -22.74
N ASN A 196 -23.93 27.25 -21.61
CA ASN A 196 -22.63 27.66 -21.08
C ASN A 196 -21.75 26.46 -20.70
N THR A 197 -22.09 25.29 -21.24
CA THR A 197 -21.28 24.08 -21.16
C THR A 197 -21.11 23.58 -22.59
N ASN A 198 -19.89 23.17 -22.94
CA ASN A 198 -19.63 22.59 -24.26
C ASN A 198 -20.09 21.14 -24.24
N ASP A 199 -19.53 20.38 -23.30
CA ASP A 199 -19.76 18.97 -23.13
C ASP A 199 -20.00 18.66 -21.66
N ILE A 200 -20.91 17.71 -21.42
CA ILE A 200 -21.17 17.15 -20.11
C ILE A 200 -21.02 15.64 -20.25
N GLU A 201 -20.02 15.10 -19.56
CA GLU A 201 -19.69 13.69 -19.60
C GLU A 201 -20.01 13.07 -18.24
N LEU A 202 -20.79 11.98 -18.27
CA LEU A 202 -21.03 11.13 -17.11
C LEU A 202 -20.37 9.79 -17.38
N SER A 203 -19.23 9.55 -16.74
CA SER A 203 -18.54 8.27 -16.76
C SER A 203 -19.05 7.38 -15.62
N VAL A 204 -19.41 6.14 -15.95
CA VAL A 204 -19.82 5.12 -14.97
C VAL A 204 -18.92 3.91 -15.19
N ASP A 205 -17.98 3.69 -14.27
CA ASP A 205 -17.07 2.55 -14.29
C ASP A 205 -17.51 1.51 -13.24
N SER A 206 -17.86 0.32 -13.73
CA SER A 206 -18.22 -0.83 -12.90
C SER A 206 -17.12 -1.88 -12.80
N THR A 207 -15.94 -1.64 -13.37
CA THR A 207 -14.85 -2.62 -13.47
C THR A 207 -14.30 -3.02 -12.10
N SER A 208 -14.26 -2.07 -11.17
CA SER A 208 -13.75 -2.28 -9.81
C SER A 208 -14.80 -2.78 -8.82
N ILE A 209 -16.04 -3.05 -9.25
CA ILE A 209 -17.10 -3.48 -8.32
C ILE A 209 -16.74 -4.83 -7.72
N VAL A 210 -16.65 -4.87 -6.39
CA VAL A 210 -16.54 -6.08 -5.58
C VAL A 210 -17.57 -6.00 -4.49
N ASN A 211 -18.35 -7.07 -4.33
CA ASN A 211 -19.42 -7.11 -3.32
C ASN A 211 -19.46 -8.40 -2.52
N GLY A 212 -18.45 -9.26 -2.63
CA GLY A 212 -18.21 -10.37 -1.72
C GLY A 212 -16.73 -10.71 -1.62
N ALA A 213 -16.32 -11.23 -0.46
CA ALA A 213 -14.95 -11.67 -0.18
C ALA A 213 -14.96 -12.65 1.00
N MET A 214 -13.89 -13.46 1.12
CA MET A 214 -13.60 -14.17 2.37
C MET A 214 -13.01 -13.19 3.36
N LEU A 215 -13.47 -13.22 4.62
CA LEU A 215 -13.00 -12.33 5.67
C LEU A 215 -12.14 -13.08 6.69
N TYR A 216 -10.93 -12.59 6.93
CA TYR A 216 -9.99 -13.12 7.92
C TYR A 216 -9.74 -12.08 9.02
N GLY A 217 -9.98 -12.47 10.27
CA GLY A 217 -9.70 -11.63 11.43
C GLY A 217 -8.33 -11.90 12.02
N ALA A 218 -8.12 -11.33 13.20
CA ALA A 218 -6.98 -11.63 14.05
C ALA A 218 -6.87 -13.14 14.32
N THR A 219 -5.65 -13.64 14.22
CA THR A 219 -5.27 -14.96 14.74
C THR A 219 -5.12 -14.88 16.25
N VAL A 220 -5.46 -15.97 16.93
CA VAL A 220 -5.22 -16.11 18.37
C VAL A 220 -3.76 -16.48 18.54
N ASP A 221 -2.89 -15.48 18.74
CA ASP A 221 -1.55 -15.72 19.26
C ASP A 221 -1.65 -15.93 20.77
N ASP A 222 -1.26 -17.11 21.24
CA ASP A 222 -1.06 -17.38 22.67
C ASP A 222 0.14 -16.53 23.15
N GLU A 223 -0.13 -15.48 23.93
CA GLU A 223 0.85 -14.45 24.32
C GLU A 223 2.05 -15.02 25.11
N HIS A 224 3.28 -14.80 24.62
CA HIS A 224 4.47 -14.77 25.46
C HIS A 224 4.72 -13.34 25.98
N ASN A 225 4.35 -13.10 27.24
CA ASN A 225 4.65 -11.85 27.96
C ASN A 225 6.16 -11.74 28.24
N THR A 226 6.81 -10.69 27.75
CA THR A 226 8.22 -10.37 28.06
C THR A 226 8.28 -9.32 29.17
N THR A 227 8.77 -9.73 30.34
CA THR A 227 9.26 -8.82 31.38
C THR A 227 10.53 -8.12 30.91
N ALA A 228 10.56 -6.80 31.06
CA ALA A 228 11.69 -5.94 30.76
C ALA A 228 12.91 -6.23 31.65
N ASP A 229 14.09 -6.34 31.05
CA ASP A 229 15.30 -5.72 31.57
C ASP A 229 16.19 -5.26 30.41
N GLY A 230 16.80 -4.08 30.57
CA GLY A 230 17.40 -3.28 29.52
C GLY A 230 18.82 -3.69 29.15
N GLY A 231 19.17 -3.47 27.88
CA GLY A 231 20.54 -3.54 27.38
C GLY A 231 20.63 -3.09 25.94
N ALA A 232 20.99 -1.82 25.74
CA ALA A 232 21.16 -1.22 24.42
C ALA A 232 22.38 -1.80 23.68
N SER A 233 22.20 -2.14 22.41
CA SER A 233 23.25 -1.97 21.39
C SER A 233 22.58 -1.79 20.03
N SER A 234 22.73 -0.59 19.49
CA SER A 234 22.37 -0.19 18.14
C SER A 234 23.37 -0.73 17.12
N ASP A 235 22.90 -1.37 16.05
CA ASP A 235 23.15 -0.89 14.68
C ASP A 235 22.20 -1.62 13.72
N SER A 236 21.27 -0.89 13.10
CA SER A 236 20.40 -1.42 12.04
C SER A 236 19.98 -0.28 11.13
N THR A 237 20.50 -0.34 9.91
CA THR A 237 20.06 0.42 8.74
C THR A 237 18.78 -0.20 8.21
N GLY A 238 17.65 0.43 8.56
CA GLY A 238 16.31 0.01 8.12
C GLY A 238 15.91 0.59 6.77
N THR A 239 15.42 -0.30 5.89
CA THR A 239 14.60 0.01 4.73
C THR A 239 13.20 -0.55 4.99
N THR A 240 12.16 0.26 4.84
CA THR A 240 10.74 -0.11 5.02
C THR A 240 9.97 -0.03 3.70
N SER A 241 9.24 -1.08 3.36
CA SER A 241 8.04 -1.14 2.49
C SER A 241 7.37 -2.48 2.80
N GLY A 242 6.09 -2.57 3.18
CA GLY A 242 4.91 -2.38 2.34
C GLY A 242 4.20 -3.75 2.24
N GLY A 243 2.99 -3.87 2.78
CA GLY A 243 2.30 -5.15 2.97
C GLY A 243 1.83 -5.79 1.65
N GLY A 244 2.52 -6.84 1.23
CA GLY A 244 1.91 -8.10 0.82
C GLY A 244 2.13 -9.11 1.94
N GLY A 245 1.58 -10.32 1.86
CA GLY A 245 1.83 -11.36 2.87
C GLY A 245 3.31 -11.77 2.87
N THR A 246 4.14 -11.01 3.56
CA THR A 246 5.59 -11.18 3.61
C THR A 246 5.92 -11.71 4.98
N SER A 247 6.24 -13.01 5.07
CA SER A 247 6.90 -13.52 6.26
C SER A 247 8.21 -12.73 6.47
N ALA A 248 8.62 -12.46 7.71
CA ALA A 248 9.93 -11.87 7.94
C ALA A 248 11.03 -12.73 7.28
N ALA A 249 12.07 -12.11 6.72
CA ALA A 249 13.18 -12.86 6.15
C ALA A 249 13.79 -13.75 7.23
N THR A 250 13.76 -15.07 7.03
CA THR A 250 14.32 -16.04 7.98
C THR A 250 15.71 -16.45 7.52
N SER A 251 16.63 -16.60 8.48
CA SER A 251 17.98 -17.10 8.22
C SER A 251 17.90 -18.54 7.69
N THR A 252 18.60 -18.82 6.61
CA THR A 252 18.67 -20.15 6.00
C THR A 252 19.89 -20.94 6.45
N GLY A 253 20.66 -20.44 7.43
CA GLY A 253 21.91 -21.08 7.85
C GLY A 253 22.93 -21.19 6.70
N ASN A 254 23.61 -22.34 6.57
CA ASN A 254 24.65 -22.58 5.56
C ASN A 254 24.11 -23.05 4.19
N THR A 255 22.93 -22.58 3.80
CA THR A 255 22.26 -23.01 2.56
C THR A 255 23.09 -22.71 1.31
N ARG A 256 23.18 -23.68 0.39
CA ARG A 256 23.90 -23.55 -0.89
C ARG A 256 23.16 -24.31 -1.97
N GLY A 257 22.80 -23.65 -3.07
CA GLY A 257 22.05 -24.27 -4.16
C GLY A 257 22.65 -24.01 -5.54
N THR A 258 22.31 -24.90 -6.47
CA THR A 258 22.69 -24.81 -7.88
C THR A 258 21.55 -24.20 -8.71
N ILE A 259 21.85 -23.21 -9.55
CA ILE A 259 20.88 -22.60 -10.46
C ILE A 259 20.49 -23.60 -11.55
N SER A 260 19.19 -23.82 -11.73
CA SER A 260 18.61 -24.73 -12.72
C SER A 260 17.51 -24.03 -13.51
N THR A 261 17.80 -23.67 -14.76
CA THR A 261 16.84 -23.01 -15.66
C THR A 261 17.08 -23.38 -17.13
N MET A 262 16.01 -23.36 -17.93
CA MET A 262 16.05 -23.52 -19.39
C MET A 262 15.99 -22.17 -20.14
N GLU A 263 15.96 -21.05 -19.41
CA GLU A 263 15.88 -19.69 -19.97
C GLU A 263 17.24 -19.21 -20.52
N ASP A 264 17.22 -18.51 -21.66
CA ASP A 264 18.42 -17.98 -22.31
C ASP A 264 19.09 -16.89 -21.45
N GLY A 265 20.35 -17.13 -21.09
CA GLY A 265 21.16 -16.26 -20.23
C GLY A 265 21.06 -16.49 -18.72
N GLY A 266 20.26 -17.45 -18.23
CA GLY A 266 20.23 -17.82 -16.81
C GLY A 266 19.15 -17.13 -15.96
N ALA A 267 19.18 -17.35 -14.63
CA ALA A 267 18.14 -16.91 -13.70
C ALA A 267 18.19 -15.39 -13.43
N PRO A 268 17.08 -14.65 -13.58
CA PRO A 268 17.02 -13.21 -13.33
C PRO A 268 17.17 -12.85 -11.84
N VAL A 269 17.92 -11.78 -11.55
CA VAL A 269 18.16 -11.27 -10.19
C VAL A 269 17.36 -9.97 -9.95
N TYR A 270 16.64 -9.95 -8.84
CA TYR A 270 15.78 -8.84 -8.42
C TYR A 270 16.42 -8.05 -7.28
N SER A 271 16.20 -6.73 -7.26
CA SER A 271 16.72 -5.85 -6.21
C SER A 271 16.02 -6.07 -4.86
N SER A 272 14.76 -6.51 -4.89
CA SER A 272 13.93 -6.78 -3.72
C SER A 272 12.84 -7.81 -4.07
N PRO A 273 12.46 -8.70 -3.15
CA PRO A 273 11.36 -9.62 -3.34
C PRO A 273 10.00 -8.96 -3.03
N VAL A 274 9.99 -7.79 -2.35
CA VAL A 274 8.80 -6.99 -1.99
C VAL A 274 8.82 -5.60 -2.64
N GLY A 275 7.64 -5.08 -3.01
CA GLY A 275 7.43 -3.70 -3.48
C GLY A 275 8.14 -3.34 -4.78
N ASN A 276 7.41 -2.91 -5.81
CA ASN A 276 7.93 -2.42 -7.12
C ASN A 276 9.28 -3.04 -7.57
N SER A 277 9.33 -4.38 -7.64
CA SER A 277 10.53 -5.18 -7.88
C SER A 277 11.20 -4.81 -9.21
N SER A 278 12.36 -4.16 -9.13
CA SER A 278 13.14 -3.83 -10.32
C SER A 278 14.16 -4.93 -10.63
N LEU A 279 14.18 -5.37 -11.89
CA LEU A 279 15.24 -6.26 -12.39
C LEU A 279 16.57 -5.51 -12.33
N THR A 280 17.57 -6.12 -11.70
CA THR A 280 18.93 -5.53 -11.60
C THR A 280 19.68 -5.51 -12.92
N GLY A 281 19.18 -6.23 -13.93
CA GLY A 281 19.86 -6.52 -15.20
C GLY A 281 20.86 -7.69 -15.11
N GLN A 282 21.16 -8.20 -13.91
CA GLN A 282 22.03 -9.35 -13.70
C GLN A 282 21.27 -10.68 -13.89
N LYS A 283 21.94 -11.66 -14.51
CA LYS A 283 21.45 -13.04 -14.61
C LYS A 283 22.50 -14.03 -14.11
N LEU A 284 22.06 -15.06 -13.37
CA LEU A 284 22.91 -16.12 -12.86
C LEU A 284 22.94 -17.32 -13.85
N PRO A 285 24.10 -17.69 -14.40
CA PRO A 285 24.17 -18.76 -15.41
C PRO A 285 23.64 -20.10 -14.90
N ASN A 286 22.99 -20.86 -15.79
CA ASN A 286 22.53 -22.22 -15.50
C ASN A 286 23.73 -23.10 -15.08
N GLY A 287 23.59 -23.84 -13.98
CA GLY A 287 24.65 -24.67 -13.40
C GLY A 287 25.61 -23.94 -12.45
N SER A 288 25.47 -22.63 -12.25
CA SER A 288 26.27 -21.90 -11.25
C SER A 288 25.78 -22.19 -9.81
N LYS A 289 26.70 -22.19 -8.84
CA LYS A 289 26.43 -22.49 -7.42
C LYS A 289 26.48 -21.21 -6.58
N TRP A 290 25.50 -21.02 -5.69
CA TRP A 290 25.37 -19.82 -4.86
C TRP A 290 25.01 -20.17 -3.41
N ALA A 291 25.50 -19.37 -2.47
CA ALA A 291 25.08 -19.43 -1.08
C ALA A 291 23.80 -18.61 -0.88
N VAL A 292 22.97 -19.05 0.06
CA VAL A 292 21.74 -18.36 0.48
C VAL A 292 21.83 -18.11 1.97
N ASP A 293 21.65 -16.86 2.36
CA ASP A 293 21.71 -16.43 3.76
C ASP A 293 20.32 -16.11 4.34
N GLU A 294 19.37 -15.72 3.49
CA GLU A 294 17.99 -15.44 3.88
C GLU A 294 16.97 -15.98 2.87
N GLN A 295 15.80 -16.37 3.38
CA GLN A 295 14.63 -16.66 2.56
C GLN A 295 13.43 -15.86 3.03
N VAL A 296 12.51 -15.59 2.10
CA VAL A 296 11.22 -14.97 2.42
C VAL A 296 10.11 -15.63 1.61
N SER A 297 8.95 -15.84 2.24
CA SER A 297 7.72 -16.28 1.56
C SER A 297 6.83 -15.08 1.31
N ILE A 298 6.43 -14.89 0.05
CA ILE A 298 5.56 -13.79 -0.40
C ILE A 298 4.46 -14.39 -1.25
N ASP A 299 3.21 -14.28 -0.81
CA ASP A 299 2.02 -14.80 -1.52
C ASP A 299 2.18 -16.28 -1.92
N GLY A 300 2.80 -17.10 -1.05
CA GLY A 300 3.05 -18.53 -1.27
C GLY A 300 4.26 -18.85 -2.15
N VAL A 301 5.03 -17.84 -2.58
CA VAL A 301 6.24 -17.98 -3.40
C VAL A 301 7.48 -17.69 -2.57
N ILE A 302 8.39 -18.66 -2.49
CA ILE A 302 9.66 -18.50 -1.76
C ILE A 302 10.69 -17.77 -2.63
N TRP A 303 11.39 -16.83 -2.01
CA TRP A 303 12.52 -16.09 -2.56
C TRP A 303 13.78 -16.35 -1.73
N TYR A 304 14.92 -16.45 -2.41
CA TYR A 304 16.24 -16.66 -1.79
C TYR A 304 17.14 -15.46 -2.03
N ARG A 305 17.81 -14.98 -0.97
CA ARG A 305 18.83 -13.95 -1.07
C ARG A 305 20.19 -14.58 -1.39
N VAL A 306 20.81 -14.12 -2.47
CA VAL A 306 22.11 -14.65 -2.97
C VAL A 306 23.21 -13.59 -2.94
N GLY A 307 22.91 -12.41 -2.40
CA GLY A 307 23.79 -11.26 -2.22
C GLY A 307 23.03 -10.03 -1.75
N ILE A 308 23.75 -8.95 -1.43
CA ILE A 308 23.15 -7.67 -1.00
C ILE A 308 22.25 -7.15 -2.13
N ASN A 309 20.97 -6.92 -1.82
CA ASN A 309 19.94 -6.51 -2.79
C ASN A 309 19.88 -7.44 -4.03
N ALA A 310 20.13 -8.74 -3.85
CA ALA A 310 20.11 -9.73 -4.92
C ALA A 310 19.26 -10.93 -4.51
N TRP A 311 18.04 -10.98 -5.07
CA TRP A 311 17.04 -12.01 -4.77
C TRP A 311 16.69 -12.79 -6.02
N ILE A 312 16.48 -14.10 -5.85
CA ILE A 312 16.03 -15.00 -6.91
C ILE A 312 14.79 -15.78 -6.45
N ASN A 313 13.92 -16.10 -7.41
CA ASN A 313 12.76 -16.94 -7.14
C ASN A 313 13.17 -18.39 -6.89
N SER A 314 12.57 -19.05 -5.90
CA SER A 314 12.87 -20.44 -5.52
C SER A 314 12.76 -21.43 -6.68
N LYS A 315 11.91 -21.16 -7.70
CA LYS A 315 11.80 -22.00 -8.91
C LYS A 315 13.11 -22.18 -9.68
N TYR A 316 14.06 -21.25 -9.53
CA TYR A 316 15.37 -21.30 -10.21
C TYR A 316 16.45 -22.03 -9.39
N MET A 317 16.18 -22.38 -8.13
CA MET A 317 17.11 -23.09 -7.24
C MET A 317 16.38 -24.25 -6.53
N PRO A 318 16.17 -25.39 -7.23
CA PRO A 318 15.35 -26.50 -6.73
C PRO A 318 16.06 -27.44 -5.74
N PHE A 319 17.34 -27.21 -5.39
CA PHE A 319 18.16 -28.05 -4.51
C PHE A 319 18.15 -29.55 -4.87
N ASN A 320 18.28 -29.86 -6.16
CA ASN A 320 18.17 -31.22 -6.68
C ASN A 320 19.52 -31.84 -7.07
N LYS A 321 20.64 -31.15 -6.82
CA LYS A 321 21.99 -31.70 -7.02
C LYS A 321 22.52 -32.29 -5.72
N SER A 322 23.38 -33.29 -5.85
CA SER A 322 23.94 -34.05 -4.71
C SER A 322 24.72 -33.20 -3.70
N ASP A 323 25.22 -32.04 -4.13
CA ASP A 323 26.05 -31.15 -3.31
C ASP A 323 25.28 -29.92 -2.81
N ASP A 324 23.96 -29.85 -3.05
CA ASP A 324 23.12 -28.75 -2.60
C ASP A 324 22.75 -28.94 -1.11
N ILE A 325 22.79 -27.87 -0.33
CA ILE A 325 22.40 -27.81 1.09
C ILE A 325 21.10 -26.99 1.18
N LYS A 326 20.04 -27.59 1.72
CA LYS A 326 18.70 -26.99 1.80
C LYS A 326 18.55 -26.01 2.98
N PRO A 327 17.58 -25.07 2.90
CA PRO A 327 17.20 -24.23 4.04
C PRO A 327 16.65 -25.04 5.22
N GLU A 328 17.16 -24.76 6.44
CA GLU A 328 16.68 -25.32 7.72
C GLU A 328 16.01 -24.21 8.56
N SER A 329 14.90 -24.53 9.26
CA SER A 329 14.16 -23.57 10.10
C SER A 329 14.81 -23.44 11.48
N HIS A 330 15.27 -22.23 11.82
CA HIS A 330 16.02 -21.97 13.05
C HIS A 330 15.13 -21.52 14.23
N VAL A 331 14.09 -22.30 14.58
CA VAL A 331 13.23 -22.04 15.75
C VAL A 331 13.67 -22.91 16.93
N VAL A 332 13.88 -22.29 18.09
CA VAL A 332 14.15 -22.95 19.37
C VAL A 332 12.91 -22.83 20.24
N GLU A 333 12.27 -23.94 20.58
CA GLU A 333 11.14 -23.97 21.52
C GLU A 333 11.67 -23.83 22.94
N GLN A 334 11.15 -22.86 23.71
CA GLN A 334 11.50 -22.77 25.14
C GLN A 334 10.72 -23.83 25.91
N THR A 335 11.46 -24.76 26.50
CA THR A 335 10.92 -25.85 27.31
C THR A 335 11.55 -25.80 28.69
N TRP A 336 10.90 -26.40 29.69
CA TRP A 336 11.57 -26.69 30.95
C TRP A 336 11.56 -28.20 31.17
N GLY A 337 12.75 -28.74 31.41
CA GLY A 337 12.93 -30.15 31.72
C GLY A 337 14.21 -30.40 32.50
N GLN A 338 14.39 -31.63 32.92
CA GLN A 338 15.60 -32.13 33.56
C GLN A 338 15.82 -33.57 33.12
N GLY A 339 16.94 -33.85 32.45
CA GLY A 339 17.24 -35.18 31.93
C GLY A 339 18.60 -35.68 32.39
N THR A 340 18.77 -36.99 32.37
CA THR A 340 20.02 -37.68 32.72
C THR A 340 20.76 -38.12 31.46
N ILE A 341 22.05 -37.82 31.36
CA ILE A 341 22.86 -38.20 30.19
C ILE A 341 23.01 -39.72 30.11
N LYS A 342 22.65 -40.30 28.97
CA LYS A 342 22.73 -41.73 28.67
C LYS A 342 23.73 -41.96 27.53
N ALA A 343 25.01 -42.09 27.88
CA ALA A 343 26.08 -42.30 26.89
C ALA A 343 26.42 -43.79 26.62
N ALA A 344 25.90 -44.76 27.39
CA ALA A 344 25.81 -46.20 27.04
C ALA A 344 25.12 -47.02 28.15
N ASP A 345 24.45 -48.11 27.78
CA ASP A 345 23.94 -49.13 28.71
C ASP A 345 25.10 -50.01 29.25
N ILE A 346 25.19 -50.19 30.57
CA ILE A 346 26.02 -51.26 31.16
C ILE A 346 25.33 -52.59 30.86
N THR A 347 25.80 -53.31 29.85
CA THR A 347 25.50 -54.73 29.71
C THR A 347 26.55 -55.53 30.49
N THR A 348 26.23 -55.94 31.72
CA THR A 348 26.94 -57.08 32.33
C THR A 348 26.46 -58.37 31.67
N GLY A 349 27.08 -58.71 30.54
CA GLY A 349 27.04 -60.07 30.02
C GLY A 349 27.87 -60.99 30.92
N SER A 350 27.30 -62.12 31.32
CA SER A 350 28.11 -63.28 31.71
C SER A 350 28.61 -63.96 30.44
N GLY A 351 29.92 -63.89 30.17
CA GLY A 351 30.61 -64.76 29.21
C GLY A 351 31.23 -64.06 27.98
N ASP A 352 32.56 -64.10 27.96
CA ASP A 352 33.54 -64.14 26.86
C ASP A 352 33.39 -63.20 25.64
N ASP A 353 34.16 -62.11 25.75
CA ASP A 353 35.07 -61.54 24.74
C ASP A 353 34.47 -60.79 23.54
N GLU A 354 33.89 -59.62 23.82
CA GLU A 354 34.08 -58.42 23.00
C GLU A 354 33.94 -57.18 23.90
N THR A 355 35.06 -56.58 24.33
CA THR A 355 35.03 -55.27 24.99
C THR A 355 34.86 -54.18 23.95
N THR A 356 33.64 -53.67 23.78
CA THR A 356 33.38 -52.43 23.06
C THR A 356 33.67 -51.25 24.01
N THR A 357 34.73 -50.49 23.75
CA THR A 357 34.95 -49.20 24.43
C THR A 357 33.96 -48.18 23.87
N ALA A 358 32.76 -48.15 24.46
CA ALA A 358 31.74 -47.14 24.18
C ALA A 358 32.03 -45.83 24.96
N PRO A 359 31.64 -44.65 24.45
CA PRO A 359 31.98 -43.37 25.06
C PRO A 359 31.31 -43.21 26.43
N THR A 360 32.08 -42.76 27.43
CA THR A 360 31.61 -42.53 28.82
C THR A 360 30.92 -41.18 29.03
N SER A 361 30.68 -40.42 27.96
CA SER A 361 30.20 -39.03 28.01
C SER A 361 29.50 -38.62 26.72
N ALA A 362 28.48 -37.75 26.81
CA ALA A 362 27.83 -37.11 25.67
C ALA A 362 28.60 -35.89 25.16
N LYS A 363 28.58 -35.69 23.84
CA LYS A 363 29.20 -34.55 23.16
C LYS A 363 28.28 -33.33 23.22
N ILE A 364 28.87 -32.15 23.20
CA ILE A 364 28.17 -30.87 23.19
C ILE A 364 28.50 -30.13 21.90
N TYR A 365 27.50 -29.48 21.34
CA TYR A 365 27.62 -28.70 20.12
C TYR A 365 27.22 -27.24 20.35
N ASP A 366 27.84 -26.33 19.60
CA ASP A 366 27.53 -24.90 19.64
C ASP A 366 26.16 -24.54 19.03
N SER A 367 25.59 -25.45 18.24
CA SER A 367 24.33 -25.29 17.51
C SER A 367 23.62 -26.63 17.33
N PRO A 368 22.27 -26.66 17.31
CA PRO A 368 21.49 -27.84 17.00
C PRO A 368 21.21 -27.99 15.48
N TYR A 369 21.75 -27.12 14.62
CA TYR A 369 21.50 -27.06 13.18
C TYR A 369 22.74 -27.41 12.34
N SER A 370 22.57 -27.59 11.02
CA SER A 370 23.67 -27.94 10.11
C SER A 370 24.84 -26.95 10.16
N GLY A 371 26.07 -27.49 10.21
CA GLY A 371 27.28 -26.69 10.45
C GLY A 371 27.66 -26.54 11.92
N GLN A 372 27.03 -27.30 12.82
CA GLN A 372 27.42 -27.44 14.22
C GLN A 372 28.91 -27.81 14.39
N HIS A 373 29.57 -27.18 15.36
CA HIS A 373 30.91 -27.52 15.82
C HIS A 373 30.84 -28.19 17.18
N GLU A 374 31.54 -29.32 17.31
CA GLU A 374 31.75 -29.95 18.61
C GLU A 374 32.56 -29.02 19.52
N ILE A 375 32.06 -28.74 20.72
CA ILE A 375 32.76 -27.92 21.72
C ILE A 375 33.89 -28.76 22.32
N THR A 376 35.09 -28.66 21.74
CA THR A 376 36.25 -29.45 22.16
C THR A 376 36.72 -29.08 23.56
N GLY A 377 36.83 -30.07 24.46
CA GLY A 377 37.32 -29.90 25.83
C GLY A 377 36.24 -29.85 26.91
N ARG A 378 34.95 -29.93 26.53
CA ARG A 378 33.82 -30.07 27.45
C ARG A 378 32.91 -31.21 26.99
N VAL A 379 32.58 -32.12 27.89
CA VAL A 379 31.67 -33.25 27.67
C VAL A 379 30.73 -33.39 28.86
N LEU A 380 29.59 -34.05 28.68
CA LEU A 380 28.66 -34.35 29.78
C LEU A 380 28.84 -35.81 30.19
N ASP A 381 29.25 -36.06 31.43
CA ASP A 381 29.52 -37.42 31.90
C ASP A 381 28.24 -38.27 32.00
N ASN A 382 28.35 -39.56 31.69
CA ASN A 382 27.23 -40.51 31.79
C ASN A 382 26.64 -40.53 33.21
N GLY A 383 25.31 -40.46 33.31
CA GLY A 383 24.59 -40.44 34.59
C GLY A 383 24.51 -39.07 35.27
N THR A 384 25.03 -38.00 34.66
CA THR A 384 24.86 -36.63 35.17
C THR A 384 23.52 -36.04 34.73
N GLN A 385 22.85 -35.30 35.63
CA GLN A 385 21.60 -34.63 35.35
C GLN A 385 21.81 -33.18 34.91
N TRP A 386 21.07 -32.77 33.88
CA TRP A 386 21.14 -31.42 33.31
C TRP A 386 19.75 -30.83 33.15
N LYS A 387 19.65 -29.52 33.43
CA LYS A 387 18.44 -28.76 33.17
C LYS A 387 18.36 -28.45 31.68
N ILE A 388 17.17 -28.59 31.13
CA ILE A 388 16.85 -28.31 29.74
C ILE A 388 15.98 -27.07 29.72
N ASN A 389 16.40 -26.07 28.94
CA ASN A 389 15.71 -24.79 28.80
C ASN A 389 15.31 -24.47 27.35
N GLY A 390 15.48 -25.43 26.44
CA GLY A 390 15.05 -25.32 25.06
C GLY A 390 15.14 -26.65 24.31
N THR A 391 14.25 -26.83 23.34
CA THR A 391 14.17 -28.01 22.47
C THR A 391 14.12 -27.57 21.01
N VAL A 392 14.80 -28.31 20.14
CA VAL A 392 14.64 -28.23 18.68
C VAL A 392 14.30 -29.62 18.19
N SER A 393 13.08 -29.83 17.70
CA SER A 393 12.54 -31.15 17.32
C SER A 393 12.95 -31.62 15.92
N ASP A 394 13.39 -30.70 15.05
CA ASP A 394 13.84 -30.98 13.67
C ASP A 394 15.21 -30.33 13.38
N GLY A 395 16.20 -30.61 14.23
CA GLY A 395 17.57 -30.11 14.08
C GLY A 395 18.40 -30.93 13.10
N TYR A 396 19.72 -30.76 13.14
CA TYR A 396 20.65 -31.41 12.20
C TYR A 396 20.41 -32.93 12.11
N GLY A 397 20.18 -33.41 10.90
CA GLY A 397 19.88 -34.82 10.62
C GLY A 397 18.44 -35.26 10.92
N GLY A 398 17.50 -34.32 11.11
CA GLY A 398 16.11 -34.60 11.47
C GLY A 398 15.95 -35.11 12.90
N LYS A 399 16.88 -34.73 13.77
CA LYS A 399 16.96 -35.21 15.16
C LYS A 399 16.51 -34.12 16.13
N THR A 400 16.02 -34.55 17.28
CA THR A 400 15.75 -33.64 18.40
C THR A 400 17.03 -33.25 19.13
N TRP A 401 17.16 -31.98 19.49
CA TRP A 401 18.27 -31.42 20.26
C TRP A 401 17.76 -30.68 21.48
N TYR A 402 18.48 -30.79 22.59
CA TYR A 402 18.15 -30.13 23.86
C TYR A 402 19.22 -29.11 24.25
N GLN A 403 18.80 -27.93 24.67
CA GLN A 403 19.67 -26.90 25.19
C GLN A 403 19.94 -27.16 26.67
N VAL A 404 21.21 -27.32 27.03
CA VAL A 404 21.65 -27.54 28.42
C VAL A 404 22.35 -26.33 29.02
N ALA A 405 22.79 -25.39 28.19
CA ALA A 405 23.26 -24.05 28.55
C ALA A 405 23.27 -23.12 27.32
N THR A 406 23.63 -21.85 27.50
CA THR A 406 23.75 -20.87 26.41
C THR A 406 24.72 -21.37 25.32
N ASN A 407 24.19 -21.58 24.11
CA ASN A 407 24.91 -22.13 22.96
C ASN A 407 25.56 -23.50 23.21
N GLU A 408 24.94 -24.32 24.05
CA GLU A 408 25.39 -25.69 24.33
C GLU A 408 24.23 -26.67 24.15
N TRP A 409 24.36 -27.53 23.15
CA TRP A 409 23.32 -28.43 22.69
C TRP A 409 23.77 -29.89 22.76
N VAL A 410 22.87 -30.75 23.20
CA VAL A 410 23.04 -32.20 23.24
C VAL A 410 21.96 -32.87 22.40
N CYS A 411 22.32 -33.95 21.70
CA CYS A 411 21.39 -34.72 20.89
C CYS A 411 20.43 -35.49 21.81
N ALA A 412 19.16 -35.60 21.43
CA ALA A 412 18.16 -36.35 22.21
C ALA A 412 18.54 -37.83 22.40
N ASP A 413 19.28 -38.41 21.46
CA ASP A 413 19.80 -39.78 21.56
C ASP A 413 20.75 -39.99 22.77
N ASP A 414 21.36 -38.91 23.29
CA ASP A 414 22.37 -38.96 24.35
C ASP A 414 21.81 -38.61 25.75
N ILE A 415 20.48 -38.41 25.88
CA ILE A 415 19.82 -38.05 27.15
C ILE A 415 18.53 -38.85 27.32
N ASN A 416 18.23 -39.27 28.55
CA ASN A 416 16.97 -39.91 28.91
C ASN A 416 16.27 -39.19 30.07
N PHE A 417 15.02 -39.56 30.31
CA PHE A 417 14.16 -38.95 31.32
C PHE A 417 13.58 -40.00 32.28
N ASP A 418 14.26 -41.14 32.41
CA ASP A 418 13.80 -42.30 33.17
C ASP A 418 14.12 -42.20 34.68
N GLY A 419 14.91 -41.21 35.11
CA GLY A 419 15.33 -41.07 36.51
C GLY A 419 14.21 -40.56 37.43
N ASP A 420 14.25 -40.94 38.71
CA ASP A 420 13.23 -40.56 39.71
C ASP A 420 13.02 -39.03 39.86
N THR A 421 14.02 -38.23 39.46
CA THR A 421 14.03 -36.76 39.50
C THR A 421 14.04 -36.10 38.12
N ASP A 422 13.92 -36.90 37.06
CA ASP A 422 13.85 -36.37 35.69
C ASP A 422 12.45 -35.86 35.36
N VAL A 423 12.41 -34.85 34.50
CA VAL A 423 11.19 -34.24 33.99
C VAL A 423 11.37 -34.07 32.50
N GLU A 424 10.56 -34.78 31.70
CA GLU A 424 10.54 -34.61 30.25
C GLU A 424 10.28 -33.14 29.88
N PRO A 425 11.00 -32.57 28.90
CA PRO A 425 10.86 -31.16 28.54
C PRO A 425 9.42 -30.88 28.11
N THR A 426 8.70 -30.15 28.96
CA THR A 426 7.30 -29.79 28.70
C THR A 426 7.25 -28.31 28.27
N ALA A 427 6.43 -28.01 27.27
CA ALA A 427 6.12 -26.62 26.93
C ALA A 427 5.47 -25.93 28.13
N VAL A 428 5.79 -24.66 28.37
CA VAL A 428 5.29 -23.92 29.53
C VAL A 428 3.81 -23.59 29.31
N GLU A 429 2.90 -24.40 29.84
CA GLU A 429 1.45 -24.15 29.73
C GLU A 429 0.94 -23.17 30.80
N THR A 430 0.19 -22.15 30.37
CA THR A 430 -0.81 -21.48 31.21
C THR A 430 -2.14 -22.21 31.09
N ALA A 431 -2.64 -22.75 32.21
CA ALA A 431 -3.90 -23.50 32.35
C ALA A 431 -5.12 -22.75 31.74
N THR A 432 -6.16 -23.39 31.15
CA THR A 432 -6.88 -24.61 31.57
C THR A 432 -7.68 -25.31 30.45
N ASP A 433 -7.69 -26.64 30.55
CA ASP A 433 -8.77 -27.63 30.38
C ASP A 433 -8.88 -28.47 29.08
N ASP A 434 -8.87 -29.78 29.33
CA ASP A 434 -8.67 -30.93 28.47
C ASP A 434 -9.95 -31.35 27.72
N THR A 435 -9.83 -31.64 26.42
CA THR A 435 -10.15 -32.96 25.87
C THR A 435 -9.73 -33.02 24.39
N ALA A 436 -8.59 -33.66 24.15
CA ALA A 436 -7.98 -33.81 22.84
C ALA A 436 -8.84 -34.63 21.86
N LYS A 437 -9.06 -34.07 20.68
CA LYS A 437 -9.16 -34.81 19.41
C LYS A 437 -8.22 -34.15 18.40
N THR A 438 -7.35 -34.99 17.86
CA THR A 438 -6.52 -34.85 16.64
C THR A 438 -6.77 -33.58 15.84
N GLU A 439 -5.83 -32.64 15.75
CA GLU A 439 -5.87 -31.63 14.70
C GLU A 439 -4.44 -31.26 14.28
N THR A 440 -4.21 -31.29 12.98
CA THR A 440 -3.18 -30.57 12.24
C THR A 440 -3.00 -29.13 12.76
N ASP A 441 -1.83 -28.51 12.60
CA ASP A 441 -1.58 -27.10 12.93
C ASP A 441 -2.56 -26.18 12.17
N GLU A 442 -3.78 -26.06 12.68
CA GLU A 442 -4.84 -25.22 12.15
C GLU A 442 -4.65 -23.82 12.74
N VAL A 443 -4.47 -22.84 11.86
CA VAL A 443 -4.45 -21.42 12.23
C VAL A 443 -5.77 -21.09 12.93
N LYS A 444 -5.72 -20.81 14.23
CA LYS A 444 -6.90 -20.43 15.02
C LYS A 444 -7.13 -18.93 14.95
N TYR A 445 -8.34 -18.56 14.56
CA TYR A 445 -8.79 -17.17 14.49
C TYR A 445 -9.68 -16.83 15.68
N TYR A 446 -9.68 -15.56 16.11
CA TYR A 446 -10.59 -15.08 17.17
C TYR A 446 -12.08 -15.23 16.77
N PHE A 447 -12.36 -15.32 15.47
CA PHE A 447 -13.61 -15.82 14.91
C PHE A 447 -13.29 -16.63 13.65
N GLU A 448 -14.06 -17.69 13.39
CA GLU A 448 -13.90 -18.49 12.16
C GLU A 448 -13.98 -17.58 10.91
N PRO A 449 -12.99 -17.64 9.99
CA PRO A 449 -13.08 -16.91 8.73
C PRO A 449 -14.38 -17.24 8.01
N PHE A 450 -15.05 -16.21 7.49
CA PHE A 450 -16.37 -16.38 6.90
C PHE A 450 -16.52 -15.57 5.62
N PHE A 451 -17.28 -16.16 4.69
CA PHE A 451 -17.66 -15.46 3.46
C PHE A 451 -18.69 -14.38 3.78
N TYR A 452 -18.43 -13.16 3.33
CA TYR A 452 -19.34 -12.03 3.44
C TYR A 452 -19.66 -11.46 2.07
N TYR A 453 -20.88 -10.96 1.90
CA TYR A 453 -21.28 -10.21 0.72
C TYR A 453 -22.29 -9.11 1.05
N ASN A 454 -22.22 -8.01 0.32
CA ASN A 454 -23.14 -6.89 0.46
C ASN A 454 -24.45 -7.17 -0.31
N ALA A 455 -25.51 -7.51 0.42
CA ALA A 455 -26.79 -7.92 -0.16
C ALA A 455 -27.46 -6.86 -1.06
N LYS A 456 -27.26 -5.56 -0.76
CA LYS A 456 -27.83 -4.47 -1.57
C LYS A 456 -27.12 -4.34 -2.92
N SER A 457 -25.80 -4.49 -2.92
CA SER A 457 -25.01 -4.44 -4.16
C SER A 457 -25.20 -5.70 -4.99
N SER A 458 -25.18 -6.89 -4.37
CA SER A 458 -25.34 -8.15 -5.09
C SER A 458 -26.72 -8.29 -5.75
N ALA A 459 -27.77 -7.72 -5.15
CA ALA A 459 -29.10 -7.65 -5.78
C ALA A 459 -29.13 -6.81 -7.06
N LYS A 460 -28.25 -5.82 -7.21
CA LYS A 460 -28.17 -4.94 -8.39
C LYS A 460 -27.22 -5.48 -9.46
N HIS A 461 -26.09 -6.02 -9.04
CA HIS A 461 -24.95 -6.32 -9.93
C HIS A 461 -24.62 -7.81 -10.04
N GLY A 462 -25.33 -8.67 -9.32
CA GLY A 462 -24.92 -10.06 -9.11
C GLY A 462 -23.80 -10.17 -8.08
N LEU A 463 -23.48 -11.39 -7.66
CA LEU A 463 -22.38 -11.64 -6.74
C LEU A 463 -21.05 -11.55 -7.50
N ILE A 464 -20.20 -10.59 -7.12
CA ILE A 464 -18.87 -10.38 -7.67
C ILE A 464 -17.88 -10.51 -6.52
N ILE A 465 -17.14 -11.63 -6.55
CA ILE A 465 -16.19 -12.01 -5.50
C ILE A 465 -14.84 -11.39 -5.83
N GLY A 466 -14.28 -10.63 -4.90
CA GLY A 466 -12.94 -10.05 -5.01
C GLY A 466 -11.92 -10.83 -4.19
N GLU A 467 -10.78 -10.20 -3.95
CA GLU A 467 -9.72 -10.73 -3.09
C GLU A 467 -10.17 -10.86 -1.63
N ASP A 468 -9.47 -11.71 -0.89
CA ASP A 468 -9.71 -11.91 0.53
C ASP A 468 -9.39 -10.63 1.31
N ILE A 469 -10.23 -10.33 2.30
CA ILE A 469 -10.06 -9.15 3.16
C ILE A 469 -9.57 -9.63 4.52
N THR A 470 -8.35 -9.22 4.86
CA THR A 470 -7.70 -9.60 6.12
C THR A 470 -7.50 -8.37 7.01
N ASN A 471 -7.75 -8.54 8.30
CA ASN A 471 -7.42 -7.54 9.32
C ASN A 471 -7.04 -8.21 10.64
N ASP A 472 -5.74 -8.31 10.88
CA ASP A 472 -5.17 -9.00 12.05
C ASP A 472 -5.42 -8.29 13.39
N GLN A 473 -6.05 -7.11 13.35
CA GLN A 473 -6.42 -6.32 14.53
C GLN A 473 -7.87 -6.53 14.95
N ILE A 474 -8.71 -7.09 14.07
CA ILE A 474 -10.14 -7.28 14.34
C ILE A 474 -10.35 -8.66 14.93
N LYS A 475 -10.76 -8.69 16.20
CA LYS A 475 -11.09 -9.92 16.95
C LYS A 475 -12.58 -10.26 16.95
N ASP A 476 -13.42 -9.46 16.29
CA ASP A 476 -14.88 -9.60 16.28
C ASP A 476 -15.45 -9.65 14.85
N ALA A 477 -16.30 -10.64 14.58
CA ALA A 477 -16.89 -10.86 13.25
C ALA A 477 -17.82 -9.72 12.79
N ALA A 478 -18.49 -9.01 13.71
CA ALA A 478 -19.35 -7.88 13.34
C ALA A 478 -18.54 -6.63 12.97
N ALA A 479 -17.43 -6.38 13.67
CA ALA A 479 -16.45 -5.37 13.28
C ALA A 479 -15.82 -5.71 11.93
N MET A 480 -15.55 -7.00 11.65
CA MET A 480 -14.99 -7.43 10.36
C MET A 480 -15.95 -7.17 9.18
N LYS A 481 -17.26 -7.34 9.39
CA LYS A 481 -18.28 -6.96 8.37
C LYS A 481 -18.29 -5.47 8.08
N LYS A 482 -18.20 -4.63 9.12
CA LYS A 482 -18.14 -3.17 8.96
C LYS A 482 -16.86 -2.75 8.22
N TYR A 483 -15.73 -3.39 8.53
CA TYR A 483 -14.48 -3.17 7.83
C TYR A 483 -14.59 -3.58 6.35
N ALA A 484 -15.14 -4.77 6.07
CA ALA A 484 -15.40 -5.23 4.71
C ALA A 484 -16.28 -4.26 3.92
N ASP A 485 -17.39 -3.78 4.49
CA ASP A 485 -18.24 -2.77 3.85
C ASP A 485 -17.52 -1.44 3.58
N SER A 486 -16.48 -1.10 4.35
CA SER A 486 -15.68 0.13 4.15
C SER A 486 -14.63 0.01 3.05
N VAL A 487 -14.07 -1.19 2.84
CA VAL A 487 -13.02 -1.42 1.84
C VAL A 487 -13.58 -1.96 0.51
N MET A 488 -14.76 -2.59 0.52
CA MET A 488 -15.39 -3.11 -0.69
C MET A 488 -15.95 -1.97 -1.55
N GLN A 489 -15.54 -1.94 -2.82
CA GLN A 489 -16.13 -1.09 -3.84
C GLN A 489 -17.49 -1.67 -4.28
N THR A 490 -18.52 -1.50 -3.45
CA THR A 490 -19.83 -2.13 -3.69
C THR A 490 -20.69 -1.40 -4.74
N GLU A 491 -20.26 -0.22 -5.19
CA GLU A 491 -20.98 0.64 -6.13
C GLU A 491 -20.01 1.09 -7.25
N PRO A 492 -20.47 1.32 -8.50
CA PRO A 492 -19.59 1.79 -9.57
C PRO A 492 -19.03 3.17 -9.22
N ILE A 493 -17.82 3.43 -9.68
CA ILE A 493 -17.24 4.76 -9.65
C ILE A 493 -18.00 5.57 -10.70
N VAL A 494 -18.62 6.67 -10.27
CA VAL A 494 -19.28 7.59 -11.19
C VAL A 494 -18.55 8.92 -11.11
N GLU A 495 -18.16 9.42 -12.27
CA GLU A 495 -17.47 10.68 -12.43
C GLU A 495 -18.29 11.55 -13.37
N LEU A 496 -18.60 12.75 -12.92
CA LEU A 496 -19.31 13.75 -13.71
C LEU A 496 -18.34 14.88 -14.02
N THR A 497 -18.15 15.11 -15.30
CA THR A 497 -17.20 16.08 -15.83
C THR A 497 -17.91 17.07 -16.73
N ILE A 498 -17.62 18.35 -16.56
CA ILE A 498 -18.13 19.42 -17.42
C ILE A 498 -16.95 20.09 -18.11
N ASN A 499 -16.99 20.14 -19.44
CA ASN A 499 -16.06 20.93 -20.22
C ASN A 499 -16.69 22.29 -20.52
N VAL A 500 -16.03 23.37 -20.07
CA VAL A 500 -16.42 24.75 -20.33
C VAL A 500 -15.47 25.37 -21.36
N SER A 501 -15.97 26.24 -22.25
CA SER A 501 -15.18 26.95 -23.27
C SER A 501 -14.51 28.23 -22.77
N PHE A 502 -14.82 28.64 -21.54
CA PHE A 502 -14.36 29.89 -20.98
C PHE A 502 -13.63 29.64 -19.67
N GLN A 503 -12.65 30.49 -19.42
CA GLN A 503 -11.99 30.60 -18.14
C GLN A 503 -12.90 31.25 -17.09
N ASP A 504 -12.89 30.72 -15.87
CA ASP A 504 -13.55 31.33 -14.71
C ASP A 504 -12.63 31.32 -13.48
N ASP A 505 -11.87 32.41 -13.31
CA ASP A 505 -10.91 32.60 -12.21
C ASP A 505 -11.55 32.74 -10.84
N THR A 506 -12.88 32.82 -10.80
CA THR A 506 -13.61 32.87 -9.54
C THR A 506 -14.00 31.48 -9.04
N LEU A 507 -13.71 30.42 -9.81
CA LEU A 507 -13.96 29.03 -9.39
C LEU A 507 -13.06 28.66 -8.22
N LYS A 508 -13.69 28.12 -7.19
CA LYS A 508 -13.00 27.57 -6.03
C LYS A 508 -13.47 26.14 -5.79
N LEU A 509 -12.55 25.26 -5.40
CA LEU A 509 -12.92 23.93 -4.92
C LEU A 509 -13.95 24.06 -3.79
N GLY A 510 -14.98 23.23 -3.83
CA GLY A 510 -16.13 23.31 -2.92
C GLY A 510 -17.28 24.20 -3.41
N ASP A 511 -17.08 25.00 -4.46
CA ASP A 511 -18.17 25.76 -5.08
C ASP A 511 -19.32 24.83 -5.47
N THR A 512 -20.51 25.15 -4.97
CA THR A 512 -21.73 24.38 -5.19
C THR A 512 -22.67 25.17 -6.09
N SER A 513 -22.88 24.66 -7.30
CA SER A 513 -23.61 25.32 -8.38
C SER A 513 -24.74 24.43 -8.91
N TYR A 514 -25.72 25.01 -9.58
CA TYR A 514 -26.82 24.24 -10.17
C TYR A 514 -26.41 23.68 -11.54
N LEU A 515 -26.63 22.38 -11.76
CA LEU A 515 -26.46 21.74 -13.06
C LEU A 515 -27.83 21.40 -13.65
N ASN A 516 -28.04 21.79 -14.91
CA ASN A 516 -29.14 21.33 -15.74
C ASN A 516 -28.59 20.65 -17.01
N ALA A 517 -28.44 19.33 -16.94
CA ALA A 517 -28.14 18.45 -18.06
C ALA A 517 -29.39 17.63 -18.42
N GLU A 518 -30.41 18.31 -18.97
CA GLU A 518 -31.70 17.72 -19.32
C GLU A 518 -31.58 16.45 -20.18
N PRO A 519 -30.70 16.35 -21.20
CA PRO A 519 -30.55 15.12 -21.99
C PRO A 519 -30.09 13.90 -21.18
N LEU A 520 -29.34 14.13 -20.09
CA LEU A 520 -28.88 13.09 -19.16
C LEU A 520 -29.87 12.86 -18.00
N GLY A 521 -30.95 13.66 -17.92
CA GLY A 521 -31.91 13.62 -16.82
C GLY A 521 -31.37 14.19 -15.50
N ILE A 522 -30.29 14.98 -15.53
CA ILE A 522 -29.63 15.49 -14.32
C ILE A 522 -30.01 16.96 -14.12
N GLN A 523 -30.68 17.23 -13.00
CA GLN A 523 -31.07 18.58 -12.56
C GLN A 523 -30.85 18.69 -11.06
N THR A 524 -29.66 19.10 -10.63
CA THR A 524 -29.28 19.07 -9.21
C THR A 524 -28.16 20.06 -8.88
N MET A 525 -27.96 20.33 -7.60
CA MET A 525 -26.77 21.02 -7.11
C MET A 525 -25.58 20.06 -7.11
N ILE A 526 -24.50 20.50 -7.73
CA ILE A 526 -23.22 19.81 -7.87
C ILE A 526 -22.14 20.60 -7.14
N THR A 527 -21.15 19.93 -6.55
CA THR A 527 -20.04 20.57 -5.84
C THR A 527 -18.75 20.35 -6.62
N LEU A 528 -17.92 21.38 -6.79
CA LEU A 528 -16.66 21.28 -7.51
C LEU A 528 -15.62 20.48 -6.70
N ASN A 529 -15.12 19.39 -7.28
CA ASN A 529 -14.08 18.54 -6.68
C ASN A 529 -12.74 18.67 -7.41
N GLY A 530 -12.73 19.06 -8.68
CA GLY A 530 -11.49 19.26 -9.42
C GLY A 530 -11.61 20.23 -10.58
N VAL A 531 -10.46 20.78 -10.97
CA VAL A 531 -10.29 21.72 -12.08
C VAL A 531 -9.01 21.31 -12.82
N SER A 532 -9.13 21.12 -14.14
CA SER A 532 -8.00 20.87 -15.02
C SER A 532 -8.09 21.77 -16.26
N GLY A 533 -7.00 22.41 -16.66
CA GLY A 533 -6.97 23.29 -17.83
C GLY A 533 -5.96 24.44 -17.72
N ASN A 534 -5.99 25.34 -18.69
CA ASN A 534 -5.07 26.49 -18.75
C ASN A 534 -5.71 27.77 -18.20
N PRO A 535 -5.35 28.23 -16.98
CA PRO A 535 -5.82 29.48 -16.40
C PRO A 535 -5.08 30.74 -16.91
N LEU A 536 -4.24 30.67 -17.94
CA LEU A 536 -3.57 31.87 -18.47
C LEU A 536 -4.22 32.40 -19.74
N THR A 537 -5.11 31.61 -20.34
CA THR A 537 -5.70 31.89 -21.65
C THR A 537 -7.22 31.91 -21.55
N ASN A 538 -7.83 33.06 -21.85
CA ASN A 538 -9.27 33.31 -21.68
C ASN A 538 -10.18 32.36 -22.49
N ASP A 539 -9.69 31.81 -23.60
CA ASP A 539 -10.47 30.98 -24.54
C ASP A 539 -10.10 29.47 -24.48
N SER A 540 -9.28 29.06 -23.51
CA SER A 540 -8.95 27.63 -23.37
C SER A 540 -10.04 26.87 -22.64
N PRO A 541 -10.39 25.65 -23.10
CA PRO A 541 -11.35 24.84 -22.41
C PRO A 541 -10.81 24.42 -21.03
N MET A 542 -11.69 24.44 -20.03
CA MET A 542 -11.42 23.88 -18.71
C MET A 542 -12.33 22.69 -18.46
N THR A 543 -11.79 21.70 -17.77
CA THR A 543 -12.46 20.49 -17.34
C THR A 543 -12.74 20.59 -15.85
N LEU A 544 -14.03 20.56 -15.48
CA LEU A 544 -14.50 20.64 -14.11
C LEU A 544 -14.96 19.24 -13.66
N THR A 545 -14.30 18.68 -12.67
CA THR A 545 -14.67 17.41 -12.05
C THR A 545 -15.56 17.68 -10.84
N LEU A 546 -16.70 17.00 -10.77
CA LEU A 546 -17.75 17.31 -9.80
C LEU A 546 -17.96 16.19 -8.78
N ASP A 547 -18.43 16.57 -7.60
CA ASP A 547 -18.87 15.66 -6.57
C ASP A 547 -20.08 14.86 -7.05
N ASN A 548 -19.90 13.55 -7.05
CA ASN A 548 -20.86 12.58 -7.48
C ASN A 548 -21.66 11.97 -6.30
N SER A 549 -21.42 12.43 -5.06
CA SER A 549 -22.09 11.91 -3.85
C SER A 549 -23.61 12.15 -3.80
N THR A 550 -24.12 13.18 -4.51
CA THR A 550 -25.56 13.52 -4.60
C THR A 550 -26.24 12.97 -5.84
N VAL A 551 -25.46 12.42 -6.78
CA VAL A 551 -25.87 11.77 -8.02
C VAL A 551 -26.40 10.37 -7.64
N SER A 552 -27.43 10.36 -6.80
CA SER A 552 -28.01 9.13 -6.25
C SER A 552 -28.56 8.27 -7.38
N ARG A 553 -28.01 7.05 -7.49
CA ARG A 553 -28.29 6.06 -8.56
C ARG A 553 -29.77 5.71 -8.72
N THR A 554 -30.63 6.06 -7.77
CA THR A 554 -32.08 5.84 -7.86
C THR A 554 -32.74 6.66 -8.97
N ASN A 555 -32.18 7.83 -9.32
CA ASN A 555 -32.76 8.71 -10.34
C ASN A 555 -32.14 8.55 -11.73
N ILE A 556 -30.92 8.00 -11.84
CA ILE A 556 -30.15 8.05 -13.09
C ILE A 556 -30.41 6.82 -13.95
N ASN A 557 -30.34 5.61 -13.39
CA ASN A 557 -30.42 4.40 -14.24
C ASN A 557 -31.82 4.14 -14.84
N TYR A 558 -32.89 4.53 -14.16
CA TYR A 558 -34.25 4.34 -14.69
C TYR A 558 -34.68 5.48 -15.62
N ASP A 559 -34.38 6.73 -15.28
CA ASP A 559 -34.84 7.89 -16.06
C ASP A 559 -33.97 8.13 -17.31
N MET A 560 -32.65 7.88 -17.23
CA MET A 560 -31.71 8.10 -18.33
C MET A 560 -31.96 7.13 -19.50
N SER A 561 -32.24 5.85 -19.24
CA SER A 561 -32.49 4.89 -20.31
C SER A 561 -33.78 5.20 -21.09
N ASP A 562 -34.85 5.59 -20.40
CA ASP A 562 -36.13 5.91 -21.03
C ASP A 562 -36.13 7.29 -21.69
N LYS A 563 -35.50 8.31 -21.09
CA LYS A 563 -35.34 9.65 -21.68
C LYS A 563 -34.39 9.64 -22.87
N ILE A 564 -33.26 8.93 -22.83
CA ILE A 564 -32.37 8.78 -24.00
C ILE A 564 -33.12 8.06 -25.14
N ARG A 565 -33.85 6.97 -24.83
CA ARG A 565 -34.69 6.28 -25.83
C ARG A 565 -35.79 7.19 -26.37
N LEU A 566 -36.36 8.08 -25.57
CA LEU A 566 -37.38 9.02 -26.00
C LEU A 566 -36.79 10.16 -26.85
N SER A 567 -35.67 10.75 -26.44
CA SER A 567 -34.93 11.78 -27.18
C SER A 567 -34.47 11.27 -28.54
N ASN A 568 -33.88 10.06 -28.59
CA ASN A 568 -33.52 9.41 -29.84
C ASN A 568 -34.73 9.14 -30.76
N ARG A 569 -35.89 8.79 -30.18
CA ARG A 569 -37.15 8.66 -30.93
C ARG A 569 -37.62 10.00 -31.48
N ASN A 570 -37.58 11.07 -30.69
CA ASN A 570 -37.99 12.42 -31.11
C ASN A 570 -37.09 12.97 -32.21
N ASN A 571 -35.77 12.84 -32.09
CA ASN A 571 -34.82 13.25 -33.13
C ASN A 571 -35.04 12.49 -34.44
N LYS A 572 -35.33 11.19 -34.37
CA LYS A 572 -35.66 10.39 -35.56
C LYS A 572 -36.97 10.82 -36.22
N LEU A 573 -37.97 11.21 -35.42
CA LEU A 573 -39.23 11.75 -35.93
C LEU A 573 -39.01 13.12 -36.59
N LEU A 574 -38.29 14.03 -35.93
CA LEU A 574 -37.97 15.34 -36.46
C LEU A 574 -37.20 15.25 -37.78
N THR A 575 -36.20 14.36 -37.86
CA THR A 575 -35.45 14.11 -39.10
C THR A 575 -36.37 13.64 -40.24
N LYS A 576 -37.34 12.77 -39.95
CA LYS A 576 -38.33 12.33 -40.94
C LYS A 576 -39.26 13.46 -41.37
N GLU A 577 -39.67 14.33 -40.44
CA GLU A 577 -40.48 15.52 -40.72
C GLU A 577 -39.75 16.47 -41.67
N VAL A 578 -38.49 16.77 -41.37
CA VAL A 578 -37.60 17.62 -42.18
C VAL A 578 -37.41 17.03 -43.58
N GLN A 579 -37.20 15.73 -43.69
CA GLN A 579 -37.09 15.05 -44.99
C GLN A 579 -38.39 15.14 -45.80
N LYS A 580 -39.56 14.97 -45.16
CA LYS A 580 -40.87 15.12 -45.82
C LYS A 580 -41.11 16.54 -46.30
N LEU A 581 -40.80 17.54 -45.48
CA LEU A 581 -40.92 18.94 -45.83
C LEU A 581 -39.97 19.29 -46.99
N SER A 582 -38.73 18.85 -46.92
CA SER A 582 -37.74 19.02 -48.01
C SER A 582 -38.20 18.39 -49.31
N ALA A 583 -38.79 17.19 -49.26
CA ALA A 583 -39.36 16.52 -50.44
C ALA A 583 -40.59 17.26 -50.99
N LYS A 584 -41.40 17.86 -50.12
CA LYS A 584 -42.58 18.65 -50.51
C LYS A 584 -42.17 19.99 -51.15
N ILE A 585 -41.15 20.65 -50.61
CA ILE A 585 -40.54 21.84 -51.18
C ILE A 585 -40.00 21.53 -52.59
N ARG A 586 -39.20 20.48 -52.76
CA ARG A 586 -38.71 20.06 -54.09
C ARG A 586 -39.84 19.80 -55.09
N LYS A 587 -40.96 19.23 -54.64
CA LYS A 587 -42.13 19.00 -55.49
C LYS A 587 -42.82 20.31 -55.89
N LEU A 588 -42.92 21.28 -54.99
CA LEU A 588 -43.49 22.60 -55.29
C LEU A 588 -42.58 23.39 -56.22
N GLU A 589 -41.27 23.37 -55.99
CA GLU A 589 -40.27 23.97 -56.89
C GLU A 589 -40.33 23.35 -58.30
N SER A 590 -40.58 22.04 -58.40
CA SER A 590 -40.79 21.38 -59.71
C SER A 590 -42.13 21.69 -60.38
N GLN A 591 -43.12 22.21 -59.63
CA GLN A 591 -44.43 22.60 -60.15
C GLN A 591 -44.50 24.08 -60.53
N GLU A 592 -43.70 24.95 -59.93
CA GLU A 592 -43.58 26.37 -60.31
C GLU A 592 -42.62 26.60 -61.51
N GLY A 593 -41.79 25.60 -61.83
CA GLY A 593 -40.88 25.62 -62.99
C GLY A 593 -41.45 25.00 -64.29
N SER A 594 -42.73 24.63 -64.32
CA SER A 594 -43.50 24.18 -65.50
C SER A 594 -44.62 25.15 -65.79
#